data_AF-A0A257LK94-F1
#
_entry.id   AF-A0A257LK94-F1
#
_cell.length_a   1.000
_cell.length_b   1.000
_cell.length_c   1.000
_cell.angle_alpha   90.00
_cell.angle_beta   90.00
_cell.angle_gamma   90.00
#
_symmetry.space_group_name_H-M   'P 1'
#
loop_
_entity.id
_entity.type
_entity.pdbx_description
1 polymer ?
#
loop_
_entity_poly.entity_id
_entity_poly.type
_entity_poly.pdbx_seq_one_letter_code
_entity_poly.pdbx_strand_id
1 'polypeptide(L)'
;MPAGLRGLVVAGVLATTMGSLSTALNSLATSYVRDFHFRWFGEPADDKGKVKVLRFGTVLFAILLITVALATAWVSAHNPKLRILPIILGIFGYTYGSLLGIFMVGLFTKTRGNDFGNRIAMLAGFLVVAYLSGLDNDVCKLFGGKGLSRPEWMPTIEFPWRILFGTVVTFFVAMGFRTPENKLQD
;
A
#
# COMPACT_ATOMS: atom_id res chain seq x y z
N MET A 1 27.10 -17.06 -20.13
CA MET A 1 26.32 -18.15 -19.51
C MET A 1 26.11 -19.27 -20.53
N PRO A 2 26.32 -20.54 -20.15
CA PRO A 2 26.07 -21.70 -21.01
C PRO A 2 24.59 -21.80 -21.44
N ALA A 3 24.31 -22.37 -22.61
CA ALA A 3 22.97 -22.36 -23.21
C ALA A 3 21.88 -23.00 -22.31
N GLY A 4 22.18 -24.15 -21.67
CA GLY A 4 21.23 -24.81 -20.75
C GLY A 4 20.96 -24.02 -19.46
N LEU A 5 21.98 -23.37 -18.90
CA LEU A 5 21.85 -22.55 -17.70
C LEU A 5 21.01 -21.28 -17.94
N ARG A 6 21.07 -20.69 -19.14
CA ARG A 6 20.23 -19.54 -19.51
C ARG A 6 18.75 -19.89 -19.45
N GLY A 7 18.37 -21.05 -20.01
CA GLY A 7 16.99 -21.55 -19.97
C GLY A 7 16.52 -21.81 -18.54
N LEU A 8 17.36 -22.44 -17.71
CA LEU A 8 17.05 -22.71 -16.30
C LEU A 8 16.82 -21.43 -15.49
N VAL A 9 17.66 -20.40 -15.69
CA VAL A 9 17.51 -19.11 -15.00
C VAL A 9 16.20 -18.42 -15.40
N VAL A 10 15.89 -18.35 -16.70
CA VAL A 10 14.64 -17.75 -17.18
C VAL A 10 13.43 -18.52 -16.61
N ALA A 11 13.46 -19.85 -16.64
CA ALA A 11 12.40 -20.67 -16.07
C ALA A 11 12.23 -20.42 -14.56
N GLY A 12 13.33 -20.32 -13.80
CA GLY A 12 13.30 -20.04 -12.37
C GLY A 12 12.73 -18.66 -12.04
N VAL A 13 13.10 -17.62 -12.80
CA VAL A 13 12.55 -16.26 -12.62
C VAL A 13 11.05 -16.23 -12.94
N LEU A 14 10.63 -16.87 -14.03
CA LEU A 14 9.22 -16.96 -14.40
C LEU A 14 8.41 -17.72 -13.34
N ALA A 15 8.92 -18.87 -12.87
CA ALA A 15 8.28 -19.66 -11.83
C ALA A 15 8.13 -18.87 -10.51
N THR A 16 9.18 -18.17 -10.08
CA THR A 16 9.15 -17.33 -8.87
C THR A 16 8.15 -16.18 -8.99
N THR A 17 8.11 -15.54 -10.17
CA THR A 17 7.18 -14.44 -10.45
C THR A 17 5.74 -14.93 -10.47
N MET A 18 5.47 -16.09 -11.09
CA MET A 18 4.13 -16.70 -11.13
C MET A 18 3.63 -17.06 -9.73
N GLY A 19 4.50 -17.59 -8.87
CA GLY A 19 4.16 -17.88 -7.47
C GLY A 19 3.72 -16.61 -6.72
N SER A 20 4.54 -15.57 -6.77
CA SER A 20 4.25 -14.29 -6.10
C SER A 20 2.98 -13.62 -6.65
N LEU A 21 2.78 -13.67 -7.97
CA LEU A 21 1.60 -13.12 -8.64
C LEU A 21 0.32 -13.85 -8.23
N SER A 22 0.35 -15.18 -8.16
CA SER A 22 -0.80 -16.00 -7.73
C SER A 22 -1.21 -15.68 -6.29
N THR A 23 -0.23 -15.59 -5.37
CA THR A 23 -0.49 -15.22 -3.97
C THR A 23 -1.05 -13.80 -3.85
N ALA A 24 -0.50 -12.84 -4.61
CA ALA A 24 -0.98 -11.46 -4.62
C ALA A 24 -2.43 -11.36 -5.12
N LEU A 25 -2.75 -12.02 -6.24
CA LEU A 25 -4.11 -12.05 -6.80
C LEU A 25 -5.12 -12.70 -5.85
N ASN A 26 -4.75 -13.82 -5.23
CA ASN A 26 -5.61 -14.49 -4.26
C ASN A 26 -5.88 -13.62 -3.01
N SER A 27 -4.84 -12.93 -2.52
CA SER A 27 -4.96 -12.04 -1.35
C SER A 27 -5.85 -10.83 -1.67
N LEU A 28 -5.63 -10.18 -2.82
CA LEU A 28 -6.45 -9.06 -3.29
C LEU A 28 -7.91 -9.45 -3.50
N ALA A 29 -8.15 -10.58 -4.17
CA ALA A 29 -9.50 -11.09 -4.38
C ALA A 29 -10.19 -11.41 -3.06
N THR A 30 -9.50 -12.04 -2.11
CA THR A 30 -10.06 -12.39 -0.81
C THR A 30 -10.38 -11.14 0.03
N SER A 31 -9.45 -10.19 0.12
CA SER A 31 -9.68 -8.91 0.80
C SER A 31 -10.83 -8.14 0.17
N TYR A 32 -10.88 -8.03 -1.17
CA TYR A 32 -11.99 -7.37 -1.85
C TYR A 32 -13.35 -8.01 -1.57
N VAL A 33 -13.41 -9.34 -1.70
CA VAL A 33 -14.66 -10.08 -1.53
C VAL A 33 -15.16 -10.00 -0.10
N ARG A 34 -14.28 -10.18 0.89
CA ARG A 34 -14.69 -10.17 2.30
C ARG A 34 -14.95 -8.77 2.84
N ASP A 35 -14.08 -7.81 2.54
CA ASP A 35 -14.14 -6.48 3.16
C ASP A 35 -15.19 -5.59 2.50
N PHE A 36 -15.42 -5.76 1.19
CA PHE A 36 -16.31 -4.90 0.41
C PHE A 36 -17.50 -5.66 -0.15
N HIS A 37 -17.28 -6.74 -0.92
CA HIS A 37 -18.37 -7.39 -1.64
C HIS A 37 -19.41 -8.01 -0.71
N PHE A 38 -19.00 -8.84 0.24
CA PHE A 38 -19.92 -9.45 1.21
C PHE A 38 -20.54 -8.42 2.14
N ARG A 39 -19.82 -7.35 2.48
CA ARG A 39 -20.36 -6.28 3.32
C ARG A 39 -21.48 -5.48 2.64
N TRP A 40 -21.36 -5.19 1.34
CA TRP A 40 -22.36 -4.39 0.61
C TRP A 40 -23.43 -5.20 -0.12
N PHE A 41 -23.07 -6.37 -0.66
CA PHE A 41 -23.98 -7.20 -1.48
C PHE A 41 -24.46 -8.46 -0.75
N GLY A 42 -23.96 -8.71 0.47
CA GLY A 42 -24.27 -9.91 1.25
C GLY A 42 -23.38 -11.10 0.89
N GLU A 43 -23.17 -11.99 1.85
CA GLU A 43 -22.46 -13.25 1.63
C GLU A 43 -23.43 -14.28 1.02
N PRO A 44 -23.10 -14.89 -0.14
CA PRO A 44 -23.91 -15.96 -0.71
C PRO A 44 -24.03 -17.13 0.28
N ALA A 45 -25.25 -17.64 0.47
CA ALA A 45 -25.49 -18.77 1.38
C ALA A 45 -24.86 -20.09 0.89
N ASP A 46 -24.69 -20.26 -0.41
CA ASP A 46 -24.12 -21.46 -1.04
C ASP A 46 -22.61 -21.31 -1.29
N ASP A 47 -21.84 -22.36 -0.99
CA ASP A 47 -20.38 -22.39 -1.18
C ASP A 47 -19.98 -22.21 -2.64
N LYS A 48 -20.78 -22.72 -3.59
CA LYS A 48 -20.52 -22.50 -5.02
C LYS A 48 -20.66 -21.02 -5.39
N GLY A 49 -21.59 -20.31 -4.76
CA GLY A 49 -21.78 -18.87 -4.90
C GLY A 49 -20.54 -18.10 -4.40
N LYS A 50 -20.03 -18.45 -3.22
CA LYS A 50 -18.81 -17.85 -2.65
C LYS A 50 -17.61 -18.02 -3.57
N VAL A 51 -17.38 -19.24 -4.07
CA VAL A 51 -16.28 -19.53 -5.00
C VAL A 51 -16.42 -18.75 -6.31
N LYS A 52 -17.65 -18.59 -6.82
CA LYS A 52 -17.89 -17.82 -8.05
C LYS A 52 -17.54 -16.34 -7.87
N VAL A 53 -17.90 -15.75 -6.74
CA VAL A 53 -17.56 -14.36 -6.39
C VAL A 53 -16.05 -14.19 -6.23
N LEU A 54 -15.38 -15.12 -5.54
CA LEU A 54 -13.92 -15.15 -5.41
C LEU A 54 -13.23 -15.23 -6.78
N ARG A 55 -13.65 -16.13 -7.66
CA ARG A 55 -13.11 -16.24 -9.03
C ARG A 55 -13.32 -14.96 -9.83
N PHE A 56 -14.48 -14.33 -9.71
CA PHE A 56 -14.73 -13.03 -10.34
C PHE A 56 -13.77 -11.95 -9.82
N GLY A 57 -13.56 -11.88 -8.51
CA GLY A 57 -12.56 -10.99 -7.90
C GLY A 57 -11.16 -11.22 -8.47
N THR A 58 -10.72 -12.48 -8.55
CA THR A 58 -9.40 -12.83 -9.12
C THR A 58 -9.27 -12.38 -10.57
N VAL A 59 -10.28 -12.60 -11.40
CA VAL A 59 -10.27 -12.18 -12.81
C VAL A 59 -10.25 -10.65 -12.91
N LEU A 60 -11.04 -9.95 -12.09
CA LEU A 60 -11.07 -8.49 -12.05
C LEU A 60 -9.69 -7.92 -11.72
N PHE A 61 -9.02 -8.41 -10.65
CA PHE A 61 -7.68 -7.95 -10.30
C PHE A 61 -6.62 -8.38 -11.31
N ALA A 62 -6.76 -9.56 -11.95
CA ALA A 62 -5.86 -9.97 -13.01
C ALA A 62 -5.92 -8.99 -14.19
N ILE A 63 -7.12 -8.58 -14.63
CA ILE A 63 -7.29 -7.58 -15.68
C ILE A 63 -6.68 -6.25 -15.24
N LEU A 64 -6.95 -5.77 -14.02
CA LEU A 64 -6.37 -4.52 -13.51
C LEU A 64 -4.84 -4.55 -13.47
N LEU A 65 -4.23 -5.63 -12.99
CA LEU A 65 -2.77 -5.79 -12.98
C LEU A 65 -2.19 -5.82 -14.39
N ILE A 66 -2.85 -6.47 -15.35
CA ILE A 66 -2.45 -6.47 -16.77
C ILE A 66 -2.52 -5.04 -17.33
N THR A 67 -3.59 -4.29 -17.06
CA THR A 67 -3.73 -2.90 -17.52
C THR A 67 -2.62 -2.01 -16.95
N VAL A 68 -2.34 -2.09 -15.65
CA VAL A 68 -1.26 -1.33 -15.01
C VAL A 68 0.12 -1.74 -15.55
N ALA A 69 0.34 -3.03 -15.78
CA ALA A 69 1.59 -3.53 -16.37
C ALA A 69 1.80 -3.00 -17.79
N LEU A 70 0.76 -3.02 -18.64
CA LEU A 70 0.81 -2.47 -20.00
C LEU A 70 1.02 -0.96 -20.00
N ALA A 71 0.34 -0.22 -19.12
CA ALA A 71 0.54 1.23 -18.97
C ALA A 71 1.97 1.56 -18.53
N THR A 72 2.50 0.81 -17.56
CA THR A 72 3.88 0.98 -17.08
C THR A 72 4.90 0.64 -18.17
N ALA A 73 4.66 -0.43 -18.94
CA ALA A 73 5.50 -0.79 -20.07
C ALA A 73 5.52 0.31 -21.14
N TRP A 74 4.36 0.90 -21.46
CA TRP A 74 4.25 2.01 -22.40
C TRP A 74 5.01 3.26 -21.91
N VAL A 75 4.85 3.63 -20.64
CA VAL A 75 5.58 4.77 -20.04
C VAL A 75 7.09 4.52 -20.02
N SER A 76 7.51 3.32 -19.63
CA SER A 76 8.92 2.95 -19.58
C SER A 76 9.58 2.95 -20.96
N ALA A 77 8.83 2.61 -22.03
CA ALA A 77 9.33 2.67 -23.40
C ALA A 77 9.57 4.11 -23.89
N HIS A 78 8.73 5.07 -23.46
CA HIS A 78 8.86 6.48 -23.85
C HIS A 78 9.80 7.29 -22.94
N ASN A 79 10.12 6.79 -21.74
CA ASN A 79 10.93 7.49 -20.75
C ASN A 79 11.96 6.54 -20.09
N PRO A 80 13.09 6.25 -20.75
CA PRO A 80 14.07 5.27 -20.26
C PRO A 80 14.79 5.69 -18.97
N LYS A 81 14.62 6.94 -18.51
CA LYS A 81 15.14 7.42 -17.21
C LYS A 81 14.27 7.03 -16.03
N LEU A 82 13.00 6.64 -16.25
CA LEU A 82 12.10 6.23 -15.18
C LEU A 82 12.46 4.82 -14.71
N ARG A 83 12.85 4.71 -13.44
CA ARG A 83 13.08 3.42 -12.78
C ARG A 83 11.80 3.02 -12.06
N ILE A 84 11.33 1.80 -12.32
CA ILE A 84 10.08 1.28 -11.72
C ILE A 84 10.25 1.02 -10.21
N LEU A 85 11.44 0.57 -9.79
CA LEU A 85 11.73 0.24 -8.38
C LEU A 85 11.49 1.42 -7.42
N PRO A 86 12.05 2.63 -7.63
CA PRO A 86 11.76 3.79 -6.78
C PRO A 86 10.28 4.17 -6.70
N ILE A 87 9.50 3.93 -7.76
CA ILE A 87 8.06 4.22 -7.77
C ILE A 87 7.32 3.28 -6.81
N ILE A 88 7.57 1.97 -6.94
CA ILE A 88 6.96 0.94 -6.09
C ILE A 88 7.37 1.16 -4.62
N LEU A 89 8.66 1.34 -4.38
CA LEU A 89 9.18 1.63 -3.04
C LEU A 89 8.59 2.94 -2.50
N GLY A 90 8.46 3.97 -3.32
CA GLY A 90 7.81 5.22 -2.94
C GLY A 90 6.39 4.99 -2.41
N ILE A 91 5.54 4.30 -3.18
CA ILE A 91 4.16 3.97 -2.79
C ILE A 91 4.13 3.21 -1.45
N PHE A 92 5.00 2.22 -1.29
CA PHE A 92 5.08 1.47 -0.03
C PHE A 92 5.51 2.34 1.15
N GLY A 93 6.48 3.23 0.95
CA GLY A 93 6.97 4.13 1.98
C GLY A 93 5.88 5.06 2.53
N TYR A 94 4.95 5.50 1.69
CA TYR A 94 3.86 6.40 2.10
C TYR A 94 2.72 5.70 2.84
N THR A 95 2.37 4.46 2.44
CA THR A 95 1.17 3.78 2.95
C THR A 95 1.48 2.87 4.13
N TYR A 96 2.53 2.04 4.05
CA TYR A 96 2.84 1.05 5.08
C TYR A 96 3.24 1.67 6.42
N GLY A 97 3.87 2.85 6.42
CA GLY A 97 4.22 3.55 7.65
C GLY A 97 2.99 3.81 8.54
N SER A 98 1.91 4.33 7.94
CA SER A 98 0.66 4.62 8.64
C SER A 98 -0.05 3.35 9.15
N LEU A 99 -0.09 2.30 8.33
CA LEU A 99 -0.72 1.03 8.70
C LEU A 99 0.02 0.36 9.87
N LEU A 100 1.35 0.34 9.81
CA LEU A 100 2.20 -0.19 10.88
C LEU A 100 2.03 0.60 12.18
N GLY A 101 1.87 1.93 12.10
CA GLY A 101 1.65 2.78 13.28
C GLY A 101 0.38 2.42 14.06
N ILE A 102 -0.74 2.22 13.37
CA ILE A 102 -1.98 1.75 14.03
C ILE A 102 -1.83 0.34 14.56
N PHE A 103 -1.21 -0.54 13.76
CA PHE A 103 -1.01 -1.92 14.18
C PHE A 103 -0.19 -1.99 15.49
N MET A 104 0.84 -1.15 15.62
CA MET A 104 1.60 -1.01 16.87
C MET A 104 0.74 -0.50 18.03
N VAL A 105 -0.16 0.46 17.81
CA VAL A 105 -1.07 0.91 18.88
C VAL A 105 -1.97 -0.22 19.34
N GLY A 106 -2.58 -0.98 18.41
CA GLY A 106 -3.42 -2.12 18.75
C GLY A 106 -2.66 -3.27 19.42
N LEU A 107 -1.39 -3.46 19.10
CA LEU A 107 -0.55 -4.52 19.68
C LEU A 107 -0.03 -4.15 21.07
N PHE A 108 0.42 -2.90 21.28
CA PHE A 108 1.05 -2.46 22.53
C PHE A 108 0.08 -1.78 23.50
N THR A 109 -1.12 -1.38 23.08
CA THR A 109 -2.05 -0.64 23.92
C THR A 109 -3.46 -1.20 23.84
N LYS A 110 -4.02 -1.60 25.00
CA LYS A 110 -5.41 -2.07 25.11
C LYS A 110 -6.42 -0.92 25.27
N THR A 111 -5.99 0.21 25.82
CA THR A 111 -6.87 1.33 26.23
C THR A 111 -6.82 2.54 25.28
N ARG A 112 -6.04 2.47 24.19
CA ARG A 112 -5.82 3.57 23.25
C ARG A 112 -6.04 3.09 21.82
N GLY A 113 -6.50 4.01 20.96
CA GLY A 113 -6.93 3.70 19.59
C GLY A 113 -8.45 3.65 19.49
N ASN A 114 -9.00 4.61 18.75
CA ASN A 114 -10.43 4.72 18.44
C ASN A 114 -10.61 4.76 16.92
N ASP A 115 -11.72 4.28 16.37
CA ASP A 115 -11.97 4.23 14.92
C ASP A 115 -11.85 5.61 14.25
N PHE A 116 -12.28 6.67 14.95
CA PHE A 116 -12.13 8.04 14.46
C PHE A 116 -10.69 8.56 14.61
N GLY A 117 -10.07 8.31 15.76
CA GLY A 117 -8.68 8.70 16.03
C GLY A 117 -7.67 8.03 15.12
N ASN A 118 -7.88 6.75 14.81
CA ASN A 118 -7.06 5.95 13.90
C ASN A 118 -7.12 6.53 12.47
N ARG A 119 -8.30 6.94 11.99
CA ARG A 119 -8.43 7.61 10.69
C ARG A 119 -7.64 8.92 10.64
N ILE A 120 -7.72 9.74 11.69
CA ILE A 120 -6.94 11.00 11.79
C ILE A 120 -5.44 10.69 11.85
N ALA A 121 -5.04 9.68 12.62
CA ALA A 121 -3.64 9.30 12.78
C ALA A 121 -3.01 8.77 11.47
N MET A 122 -3.77 8.04 10.65
CA MET A 122 -3.32 7.62 9.32
C MET A 122 -3.13 8.82 8.40
N LEU A 123 -4.10 9.73 8.35
CA LEU A 123 -4.02 10.93 7.53
C LEU A 123 -2.85 11.81 7.97
N ALA A 124 -2.67 12.03 9.26
CA ALA A 124 -1.55 12.79 9.80
C ALA A 124 -0.20 12.16 9.46
N GLY A 125 -0.05 10.84 9.65
CA GLY A 125 1.18 10.13 9.29
C GLY A 125 1.49 10.19 7.80
N PHE A 126 0.47 9.98 6.95
CA PHE A 126 0.61 10.10 5.51
C PHE A 126 1.03 11.51 5.09
N LEU A 127 0.37 12.55 5.60
CA LEU A 127 0.67 13.95 5.27
C LEU A 127 2.06 14.37 5.73
N VAL A 128 2.48 13.96 6.92
CA VAL A 128 3.83 14.26 7.41
C VAL A 128 4.87 13.57 6.55
N VAL A 129 4.71 12.28 6.21
CA VAL A 129 5.66 11.58 5.32
C VAL A 129 5.66 12.17 3.91
N ALA A 130 4.49 12.53 3.37
CA ALA A 130 4.36 13.20 2.08
C ALA A 130 5.13 14.53 2.06
N TYR A 131 4.95 15.35 3.10
CA TYR A 131 5.68 16.60 3.26
C TYR A 131 7.18 16.40 3.48
N LEU A 132 7.61 15.41 4.27
CA LEU A 132 9.01 15.12 4.52
C LEU A 132 9.73 14.54 3.29
N SER A 133 9.01 13.79 2.47
CA SER A 133 9.53 13.18 1.24
C SER A 133 9.56 14.15 0.05
N GLY A 134 8.89 15.30 0.16
CA GLY A 134 8.85 16.30 -0.91
C GLY A 134 7.81 16.03 -1.99
N LEU A 135 6.83 15.18 -1.68
CA LEU A 135 5.74 14.83 -2.58
C LEU A 135 4.93 16.07 -2.98
N ASP A 136 4.80 17.05 -2.08
CA ASP A 136 4.15 18.33 -2.35
C ASP A 136 4.79 19.05 -3.53
N ASN A 137 6.12 19.05 -3.63
CA ASN A 137 6.83 19.72 -4.70
C ASN A 137 6.76 18.94 -6.03
N ASP A 138 6.78 17.60 -5.96
CA ASP A 138 6.60 16.74 -7.14
C ASP A 138 5.18 16.85 -7.72
N VAL A 139 4.17 16.89 -6.85
CA VAL A 139 2.76 17.10 -7.23
C VAL A 139 2.55 18.52 -7.74
N CYS A 140 3.06 19.55 -7.06
CA CYS A 140 2.93 20.92 -7.53
C CYS A 140 3.62 21.16 -8.89
N LYS A 141 4.78 20.53 -9.14
CA LYS A 141 5.44 20.57 -10.46
C LYS A 141 4.58 19.95 -11.56
N LEU A 142 3.87 18.86 -11.26
CA LEU A 142 2.91 18.26 -12.21
C LEU A 142 1.76 19.21 -12.56
N PHE A 143 1.37 20.10 -11.65
CA PHE A 143 0.33 21.12 -11.85
C PHE A 143 0.88 22.53 -12.18
N GLY A 144 2.18 22.67 -12.48
CA GLY A 144 2.79 23.95 -12.84
C GLY A 144 2.96 24.96 -11.70
N GLY A 145 2.76 24.55 -10.45
CA GLY A 145 2.93 25.37 -9.25
C GLY A 145 4.29 25.20 -8.57
N LYS A 146 4.63 26.12 -7.68
CA LYS A 146 5.75 25.96 -6.73
C LYS A 146 5.23 25.31 -5.44
N GLY A 147 5.90 24.26 -4.97
CA GLY A 147 5.59 23.59 -3.70
C GLY A 147 5.83 24.48 -2.48
N LEU A 148 5.58 23.94 -1.27
CA LEU A 148 5.78 24.70 -0.04
C LEU A 148 7.26 25.10 0.11
N SER A 149 7.50 26.33 0.57
CA SER A 149 8.85 26.79 0.87
C SER A 149 9.42 25.95 2.02
N ARG A 150 10.54 25.29 1.75
CA ARG A 150 11.22 24.43 2.72
C ARG A 150 12.38 25.18 3.37
N PRO A 151 12.58 25.04 4.68
CA PRO A 151 13.80 25.53 5.32
C PRO A 151 15.03 24.82 4.74
N GLU A 152 16.14 25.54 4.55
CA GLU A 152 17.37 24.96 3.98
C GLU A 152 17.96 23.81 4.82
N TRP A 153 17.64 23.76 6.12
CA TRP A 153 18.11 22.72 7.04
C TRP A 153 17.34 21.39 6.94
N MET A 154 16.29 21.30 6.11
CA MET A 154 15.44 20.12 6.03
C MET A 154 15.75 19.26 4.79
N PRO A 155 16.57 18.20 4.91
CA PRO A 155 16.83 17.29 3.81
C PRO A 155 15.58 16.47 3.45
N THR A 156 15.43 16.15 2.16
CA THR A 156 14.37 15.25 1.69
C THR A 156 14.60 13.84 2.17
N ILE A 157 13.57 13.23 2.74
CA ILE A 157 13.68 11.91 3.32
C ILE A 157 13.67 10.81 2.24
N GLU A 158 14.73 10.01 2.24
CA GLU A 158 14.86 8.82 1.37
C GLU A 158 13.96 7.67 1.82
N PHE A 159 13.62 6.78 0.88
CA PHE A 159 12.66 5.68 1.08
C PHE A 159 12.72 4.95 2.44
N PRO A 160 13.89 4.52 2.97
CA PRO A 160 13.95 3.74 4.21
C PRO A 160 13.35 4.45 5.43
N TRP A 161 13.47 5.78 5.46
CA TRP A 161 13.04 6.60 6.58
C TRP A 161 11.55 6.96 6.51
N ARG A 162 10.93 6.86 5.33
CA ARG A 162 9.50 7.19 5.13
C ARG A 162 8.59 6.33 6.01
N ILE A 163 8.88 5.03 6.08
CA ILE A 163 8.12 4.09 6.91
C ILE A 163 8.30 4.45 8.39
N LEU A 164 9.54 4.69 8.83
CA LEU A 164 9.84 5.01 10.23
C LEU A 164 9.07 6.25 10.70
N PHE A 165 9.21 7.37 9.98
CA PHE A 165 8.53 8.61 10.35
C PHE A 165 7.00 8.47 10.27
N GLY A 166 6.48 7.76 9.27
CA GLY A 166 5.05 7.50 9.16
C GLY A 166 4.51 6.71 10.35
N THR A 167 5.21 5.65 10.73
CA THR A 167 4.85 4.81 11.89
C THR A 167 4.91 5.59 13.18
N VAL A 168 5.99 6.34 13.41
CA VAL A 168 6.16 7.17 14.62
C VAL A 168 5.03 8.19 14.74
N VAL A 169 4.78 8.98 13.69
CA VAL A 169 3.74 10.01 13.70
C VAL A 169 2.36 9.40 13.93
N THR A 170 2.01 8.36 13.16
CA THR A 170 0.71 7.69 13.32
C THR A 170 0.56 7.10 14.72
N PHE A 171 1.59 6.46 15.26
CA PHE A 171 1.56 5.89 16.62
C PHE A 171 1.30 6.96 17.68
N PHE A 172 2.07 8.06 17.68
CA PHE A 172 1.91 9.13 18.66
C PHE A 172 0.57 9.85 18.56
N VAL A 173 0.08 10.11 17.34
CA VAL A 173 -1.24 10.72 17.13
C VAL A 173 -2.35 9.78 17.60
N ALA A 174 -2.26 8.49 17.28
CA ALA A 174 -3.26 7.49 17.69
C ALA A 174 -3.28 7.28 19.21
N MET A 175 -2.13 7.33 19.91
CA MET A 175 -2.08 7.27 21.38
C MET A 175 -2.84 8.43 22.07
N GLY A 176 -2.97 9.57 21.39
CA GLY A 176 -3.75 10.71 21.87
C GLY A 176 -5.24 10.41 22.03
N PHE A 177 -5.77 9.42 21.30
CA PHE A 177 -7.18 9.03 21.35
C PHE A 177 -7.39 7.82 22.26
N ARG A 178 -8.26 7.97 23.27
CA ARG A 178 -8.66 6.86 24.16
C ARG A 178 -9.66 5.95 23.46
N THR A 179 -9.54 4.65 23.69
CA THR A 179 -10.53 3.66 23.25
C THR A 179 -11.80 3.84 24.09
N PRO A 180 -12.99 3.92 23.48
CA PRO A 180 -14.23 4.01 24.23
C PRO A 180 -14.45 2.75 25.08
N GLU A 181 -14.94 2.92 26.32
CA GLU A 181 -15.09 1.83 27.30
C GLU A 181 -15.95 0.66 26.79
N ASN A 182 -16.92 0.95 25.92
CA ASN A 182 -17.79 -0.05 25.29
C ASN A 182 -17.05 -1.04 24.39
N LYS A 183 -15.79 -0.77 24.00
CA LYS A 183 -14.94 -1.68 23.21
C LYS A 183 -13.83 -2.34 24.03
N LEU A 184 -13.75 -2.08 25.33
CA LEU A 184 -12.75 -2.68 26.24
C LEU A 184 -13.23 -3.98 26.89
N GLN A 185 -14.51 -4.33 26.71
CA GLN A 185 -15.17 -5.47 27.34
C GLN A 185 -15.26 -6.72 26.44
N ASP A 186 -14.85 -6.60 25.17
CA ASP A 186 -14.68 -7.71 24.22
C ASP A 186 -13.22 -8.19 24.19
#